data_AF-A0A7Y9KUP4-F1
#
_entry.id   AF-A0A7Y9KUP4-F1
#
_cell.length_a   1.000
_cell.length_b   1.000
_cell.length_c   1.000
_cell.angle_alpha   90.00
_cell.angle_beta   90.00
_cell.angle_gamma   90.00
#
_symmetry.space_group_name_H-M   'P 1'
#
loop_
_entity.id
_entity.type
_entity.pdbx_description
1 polymer ?
#
loop_
_entity_poly.entity_id
_entity_poly.type
_entity_poly.pdbx_seq_one_letter_code
_entity_poly.pdbx_strand_id
1 'polypeptide(L)'
;MLPVLSASSQDAAETLPPFTLGSVFTEWGIDPIPFVVAVWAVGLYALGVVTLHRRGDRWPVGRTLAFVGLGMGSFVLATLSGLGRYDTTLLSVHMVQHMLLSMVVPLALALGAPVTLALRTLPAAPRRWLLAVLHSRLATVLAFAPLAFVLYVASPWALYFSSWYDASLSSSYVHQMMHIHLVLVGTLFFWPLMGVDPVPGRVSHPFRVLLTLMTLPFHAFLGVTIMGQTRLIGAEHYLALREGPMGAWLPPALEDQHLAGGILWASGDLIGVLFFGVLFTQWLRSSMKEAAREDRKLDLQERRARVTSASGAGPRGHGYDASRD
;
A
#
# COMPACT_ATOMS: atom_id res chain seq x y z
N MET A 1 -44.46 -11.15 5.23
CA MET A 1 -43.75 -10.97 3.94
C MET A 1 -42.93 -9.69 4.06
N LEU A 2 -41.62 -9.83 4.27
CA LEU A 2 -40.69 -8.70 4.29
C LEU A 2 -40.50 -8.22 2.84
N PRO A 3 -40.46 -6.91 2.57
CA PRO A 3 -40.16 -6.43 1.24
C PRO A 3 -38.72 -6.80 0.91
N VAL A 4 -38.57 -7.71 -0.04
CA VAL A 4 -37.31 -7.96 -0.73
C VAL A 4 -36.93 -6.63 -1.38
N LEU A 5 -35.82 -6.05 -0.91
CA LEU A 5 -35.14 -4.95 -1.59
C LEU A 5 -34.91 -5.40 -3.03
N SER A 6 -35.68 -4.86 -3.98
CA SER A 6 -35.49 -5.16 -5.38
C SER A 6 -34.14 -4.61 -5.79
N ALA A 7 -33.21 -5.51 -6.12
CA ALA A 7 -32.10 -5.20 -6.99
C ALA A 7 -32.69 -4.88 -8.37
N SER A 8 -33.07 -3.61 -8.57
CA SER A 8 -33.57 -3.09 -9.83
C SER A 8 -33.02 -1.69 -10.04
N SER A 9 -31.83 -1.62 -10.63
CA SER A 9 -31.37 -0.46 -11.38
C SER A 9 -30.40 -0.94 -12.46
N GLN A 10 -30.96 -1.57 -13.50
CA GLN A 10 -30.38 -1.53 -14.84
C GLN A 10 -30.83 -0.27 -15.60
N ASP A 11 -31.48 0.70 -14.96
CA ASP A 11 -32.28 1.70 -15.67
C ASP A 11 -31.66 3.11 -15.68
N ALA A 12 -31.43 3.58 -16.91
CA ALA A 12 -30.81 4.83 -17.35
C ALA A 12 -29.29 4.87 -17.19
N ALA A 13 -28.58 4.99 -18.32
CA ALA A 13 -27.23 5.55 -18.32
C ALA A 13 -27.29 6.86 -17.52
N GLU A 14 -26.75 6.84 -16.29
CA GLU A 14 -26.71 8.02 -15.44
C GLU A 14 -25.97 9.09 -16.23
N THR A 15 -26.71 10.08 -16.73
CA THR A 15 -26.13 11.09 -17.60
C THR A 15 -25.33 12.04 -16.75
N LEU A 16 -24.01 11.89 -16.78
CA LEU A 16 -23.12 12.74 -16.00
C LEU A 16 -22.88 14.07 -16.72
N PRO A 17 -22.78 15.19 -15.97
CA PRO A 17 -22.31 16.44 -16.52
C PRO A 17 -20.84 16.31 -16.98
N PRO A 18 -20.32 17.29 -17.75
CA PRO A 18 -18.91 17.29 -18.12
C PRO A 18 -18.01 17.21 -16.89
N PHE A 19 -17.00 16.34 -16.95
CA PHE A 19 -16.05 16.18 -15.86
C PHE A 19 -15.26 17.47 -15.60
N THR A 20 -15.21 17.89 -14.35
CA THR A 20 -14.38 19.00 -13.87
C THR A 20 -13.69 18.61 -12.57
N LEU A 21 -12.68 19.37 -12.16
CA LEU A 21 -12.09 19.19 -10.81
C LEU A 21 -13.13 19.41 -9.70
N GLY A 22 -14.15 20.25 -9.94
CA GLY A 22 -15.27 20.43 -9.03
C GLY A 22 -16.11 19.16 -8.88
N SER A 23 -16.27 18.39 -9.96
CA SER A 23 -17.03 17.14 -9.97
C SER A 23 -16.52 16.12 -8.94
N VAL A 24 -15.21 16.10 -8.66
CA VAL A 24 -14.63 15.26 -7.60
C VAL A 24 -15.26 15.56 -6.23
N PHE A 25 -15.59 16.82 -5.95
CA PHE A 25 -16.14 17.24 -4.66
C PHE A 25 -17.66 17.34 -4.65
N THR A 26 -18.32 17.43 -5.80
CA THR A 26 -19.78 17.59 -5.89
C THR A 26 -20.51 16.30 -6.23
N GLU A 27 -19.91 15.40 -7.00
CA GLU A 27 -20.57 14.19 -7.52
C GLU A 27 -20.30 12.97 -6.62
N TRP A 28 -20.99 12.88 -5.49
CA TRP A 28 -20.83 11.76 -4.57
C TRP A 28 -21.90 10.69 -4.77
N GLY A 29 -21.47 9.44 -4.69
CA GLY A 29 -22.32 8.24 -4.74
C GLY A 29 -22.03 7.31 -3.57
N ILE A 30 -22.98 6.44 -3.26
CA ILE A 30 -22.81 5.41 -2.22
C ILE A 30 -22.88 4.04 -2.86
N ASP A 31 -21.72 3.49 -3.18
CA ASP A 31 -21.61 2.08 -3.51
C ASP A 31 -21.62 1.23 -2.23
N PRO A 32 -22.48 0.21 -2.12
CA PRO A 32 -22.62 -0.56 -0.88
C PRO A 32 -21.32 -1.20 -0.38
N ILE A 33 -20.51 -1.77 -1.29
CA ILE A 33 -19.30 -2.51 -0.92
C ILE A 33 -18.21 -1.57 -0.38
N PRO A 34 -17.73 -0.54 -1.11
CA PRO A 34 -16.76 0.40 -0.58
C PRO A 34 -17.25 1.13 0.67
N PHE A 35 -18.53 1.50 0.72
CA PHE A 35 -19.10 2.18 1.90
C PHE A 35 -19.02 1.29 3.15
N VAL A 36 -19.44 0.03 3.05
CA VAL A 36 -19.35 -0.93 4.16
C VAL A 36 -17.90 -1.14 4.57
N VAL A 37 -16.98 -1.36 3.62
CA VAL A 37 -15.55 -1.50 3.90
C VAL A 37 -14.99 -0.27 4.63
N ALA A 38 -15.34 0.93 4.17
CA ALA A 38 -14.92 2.19 4.77
C ALA A 38 -15.40 2.33 6.22
N VAL A 39 -16.69 2.15 6.45
CA VAL A 39 -17.31 2.26 7.78
C VAL A 39 -16.72 1.24 8.74
N TRP A 40 -16.58 -0.02 8.31
CA TRP A 40 -16.02 -1.07 9.18
C TRP A 40 -14.54 -0.83 9.49
N ALA A 41 -13.71 -0.50 8.50
CA ALA A 41 -12.30 -0.26 8.72
C ALA A 41 -12.06 0.94 9.65
N VAL A 42 -12.72 2.07 9.40
CA VAL A 42 -12.62 3.27 10.24
C VAL A 42 -13.18 3.01 11.63
N GLY A 43 -14.35 2.37 11.72
CA GLY A 43 -15.02 2.06 12.98
C GLY A 43 -14.17 1.16 13.88
N LEU A 44 -13.65 0.05 13.34
CA LEU A 44 -12.78 -0.87 14.10
C LEU A 44 -11.48 -0.19 14.55
N TYR A 45 -10.88 0.63 13.68
CA TYR A 45 -9.67 1.38 14.04
C TYR A 45 -9.95 2.39 15.15
N ALA A 46 -11.01 3.19 15.02
CA ALA A 46 -11.41 4.17 16.02
C ALA A 46 -11.76 3.51 17.37
N LEU A 47 -12.48 2.39 17.36
CA LEU A 47 -12.77 1.59 18.55
C LEU A 47 -11.49 1.13 19.24
N GLY A 48 -10.49 0.67 18.48
CA GLY A 48 -9.17 0.34 19.00
C GLY A 48 -8.49 1.54 19.68
N VAL A 49 -8.46 2.70 19.00
CA VAL A 49 -7.85 3.92 19.54
C VAL A 49 -8.55 4.37 20.82
N VAL A 50 -9.88 4.40 20.85
CA VAL A 50 -10.67 4.79 22.03
C VAL A 50 -10.46 3.81 23.18
N THR A 51 -10.43 2.50 22.90
CA THR A 51 -10.17 1.47 23.91
C THR A 51 -8.81 1.66 24.55
N LEU A 52 -7.80 2.01 23.76
CA LEU A 52 -6.44 2.25 24.24
C LEU A 52 -6.37 3.49 25.14
N HIS A 53 -6.97 4.60 24.71
CA HIS A 53 -7.03 5.83 25.49
C HIS A 53 -7.81 5.65 26.80
N ARG A 54 -8.91 4.89 26.80
CA ARG A 54 -9.68 4.58 28.01
C ARG A 54 -8.88 3.77 29.04
N ARG A 55 -7.85 3.03 28.62
CA ARG A 55 -6.93 2.31 29.50
C ARG A 55 -5.77 3.17 30.01
N GLY A 56 -5.69 4.45 29.60
CA GLY A 56 -4.59 5.37 29.93
C GLY A 56 -3.36 5.25 29.02
N ASP A 57 -3.41 4.38 28.00
CA ASP A 57 -2.34 4.22 27.04
C ASP A 57 -2.41 5.29 25.94
N ARG A 58 -1.25 5.72 25.43
CA ARG A 58 -1.16 6.65 24.30
C ARG A 58 -1.06 5.91 22.97
N TRP A 59 -1.78 6.40 21.96
CA TRP A 59 -1.62 6.01 20.56
C TRP A 59 -1.11 7.20 19.74
N PRO A 60 -0.07 7.05 18.89
CA PRO A 60 0.43 8.17 18.09
C PRO A 60 -0.63 8.72 17.14
N VAL A 61 -0.95 10.02 17.23
CA VAL A 61 -1.94 10.68 16.36
C VAL A 61 -1.58 10.52 14.88
N GLY A 62 -0.28 10.57 14.54
CA GLY A 62 0.21 10.36 13.17
C GLY A 62 -0.22 9.01 12.56
N ARG A 63 -0.35 7.95 13.36
CA ARG A 63 -0.86 6.64 12.88
C ARG A 63 -2.35 6.70 12.55
N THR A 64 -3.11 7.44 13.37
CA THR A 64 -4.55 7.63 13.12
C THR A 64 -4.79 8.49 11.89
N LEU A 65 -4.02 9.57 11.72
CA LEU A 65 -4.08 10.41 10.53
C LEU A 65 -3.66 9.64 9.27
N ALA A 66 -2.63 8.78 9.36
CA ALA A 66 -2.22 7.92 8.26
C ALA A 66 -3.32 6.91 7.89
N PHE A 67 -3.88 6.19 8.85
CA PHE A 67 -4.90 5.17 8.58
C PHE A 67 -6.24 5.75 8.15
N VAL A 68 -6.81 6.63 8.97
CA VAL A 68 -8.18 7.15 8.78
C VAL A 68 -8.19 8.30 7.77
N GLY A 69 -7.27 9.26 7.93
CA GLY A 69 -7.21 10.45 7.08
C GLY A 69 -6.70 10.13 5.68
N LEU A 70 -5.44 9.69 5.57
CA LEU A 70 -4.82 9.44 4.27
C LEU A 70 -5.28 8.10 3.67
N GLY A 71 -5.30 7.00 4.43
CA GLY A 71 -5.67 5.68 3.92
C GLY A 71 -7.13 5.58 3.56
N MET A 72 -8.01 5.56 4.57
CA MET A 72 -9.46 5.43 4.33
C MET A 72 -10.08 6.67 3.71
N GLY A 73 -9.56 7.87 3.97
CA GLY A 73 -10.01 9.08 3.27
C GLY A 73 -9.69 9.04 1.77
N SER A 74 -8.51 8.57 1.36
CA SER A 74 -8.20 8.37 -0.07
C SER A 74 -9.03 7.24 -0.67
N PHE A 75 -9.33 6.18 0.08
CA PHE A 75 -10.21 5.10 -0.38
C PHE A 75 -11.62 5.62 -0.65
N VAL A 76 -12.18 6.39 0.28
CA VAL A 76 -13.50 7.02 0.14
C VAL A 76 -13.50 8.04 -1.00
N LEU A 77 -12.47 8.87 -1.12
CA LEU A 77 -12.33 9.80 -2.24
C LEU A 77 -12.28 9.03 -3.58
N ALA A 78 -11.50 7.96 -3.66
CA ALA A 78 -11.35 7.20 -4.90
C ALA A 78 -12.63 6.45 -5.29
N THR A 79 -13.47 6.03 -4.34
CA THR A 79 -14.62 5.13 -4.63
C THR A 79 -15.99 5.77 -4.53
N LEU A 80 -16.16 6.78 -3.67
CA LEU A 80 -17.48 7.38 -3.38
C LEU A 80 -17.62 8.82 -3.90
N SER A 81 -16.53 9.44 -4.36
CA SER A 81 -16.55 10.80 -4.91
C SER A 81 -16.73 10.79 -6.43
N GLY A 82 -16.58 11.97 -7.07
CA GLY A 82 -16.62 12.09 -8.52
C GLY A 82 -15.58 11.24 -9.24
N LEU A 83 -14.53 10.78 -8.58
CA LEU A 83 -13.62 9.79 -9.18
C LEU A 83 -14.34 8.46 -9.44
N GLY A 84 -15.02 7.92 -8.42
CA GLY A 84 -15.78 6.66 -8.53
C GLY A 84 -16.98 6.76 -9.45
N ARG A 85 -17.61 7.94 -9.56
CA ARG A 85 -18.72 8.18 -10.50
C ARG A 85 -18.27 8.19 -11.96
N TYR A 86 -17.07 8.67 -12.26
CA TYR A 86 -16.59 8.88 -13.63
C TYR A 86 -15.58 7.82 -14.11
N ASP A 87 -15.20 6.85 -13.28
CA ASP A 87 -14.18 5.85 -13.61
C ASP A 87 -14.56 4.98 -14.83
N THR A 88 -15.82 4.59 -14.94
CA THR A 88 -16.33 3.86 -16.11
C THR A 88 -16.67 4.78 -17.28
N THR A 89 -16.53 6.10 -17.12
CA THR A 89 -16.84 7.11 -18.15
C THR A 89 -15.57 7.64 -18.83
N LEU A 90 -14.51 7.84 -18.06
CA LEU A 90 -13.20 8.30 -18.51
C LEU A 90 -12.12 7.34 -17.99
N LEU A 91 -11.38 6.74 -18.92
CA LEU A 91 -10.25 5.85 -18.59
C LEU A 91 -9.15 6.62 -17.87
N SER A 92 -8.98 7.91 -18.15
CA SER A 92 -8.05 8.77 -17.40
C SER A 92 -8.43 8.91 -15.93
N VAL A 93 -9.72 9.07 -15.62
CA VAL A 93 -10.24 9.11 -14.24
C VAL A 93 -10.10 7.75 -13.57
N HIS A 94 -10.43 6.66 -14.29
CA HIS A 94 -10.17 5.29 -13.83
C HIS A 94 -8.70 5.12 -13.41
N MET A 95 -7.76 5.65 -14.19
CA MET A 95 -6.34 5.51 -13.89
C MET A 95 -5.93 6.27 -12.62
N VAL A 96 -6.47 7.47 -12.39
CA VAL A 96 -6.26 8.20 -11.13
C VAL A 96 -6.76 7.38 -9.94
N GLN A 97 -7.98 6.85 -10.04
CA GLN A 97 -8.57 6.01 -9.01
C GLN A 97 -7.77 4.73 -8.77
N HIS A 98 -7.35 4.07 -9.84
CA HIS A 98 -6.50 2.87 -9.78
C HIS A 98 -5.18 3.15 -9.06
N MET A 99 -4.54 4.29 -9.31
CA MET A 99 -3.30 4.70 -8.64
C MET A 99 -3.50 5.03 -7.15
N LEU A 100 -4.61 5.68 -6.80
CA LEU A 100 -4.95 5.92 -5.40
C LEU A 100 -5.17 4.61 -4.64
N LEU A 101 -5.96 3.69 -5.22
CA LEU A 101 -6.33 2.42 -4.58
C LEU A 101 -5.17 1.42 -4.50
N SER A 102 -4.28 1.40 -5.49
CA SER A 102 -3.15 0.45 -5.52
C SER A 102 -1.91 0.94 -4.77
N MET A 103 -1.70 2.26 -4.63
CA MET A 103 -0.49 2.82 -4.04
C MET A 103 -0.73 3.63 -2.77
N VAL A 104 -1.54 4.68 -2.86
CA VAL A 104 -1.72 5.64 -1.76
C VAL A 104 -2.44 5.00 -0.58
N VAL A 105 -3.58 4.35 -0.85
CA VAL A 105 -4.39 3.71 0.19
C VAL A 105 -3.56 2.66 0.94
N PRO A 106 -2.95 1.64 0.30
CA PRO A 106 -2.25 0.58 1.02
C PRO A 106 -1.05 1.08 1.83
N LEU A 107 -0.28 2.03 1.28
CA LEU A 107 0.86 2.63 1.97
C LEU A 107 0.43 3.34 3.25
N ALA A 108 -0.64 4.15 3.15
CA ALA A 108 -1.17 4.90 4.28
C ALA A 108 -1.82 3.98 5.34
N LEU A 109 -2.50 2.91 4.93
CA LEU A 109 -3.03 1.90 5.83
C LEU A 109 -1.90 1.18 6.61
N ALA A 110 -0.81 0.82 5.94
CA ALA A 110 0.34 0.18 6.58
C ALA A 110 1.03 1.08 7.62
N LEU A 111 1.13 2.39 7.35
CA LEU A 111 1.63 3.39 8.31
C LEU A 111 0.75 3.51 9.56
N GLY A 112 -0.54 3.16 9.44
CA GLY A 112 -1.52 3.15 10.50
C GLY A 112 -1.27 2.13 11.60
N ALA A 113 -0.45 1.11 11.35
CA ALA A 113 -0.19 -0.01 12.27
C ALA A 113 -1.47 -0.70 12.82
N PRO A 114 -2.51 -0.97 12.00
CA PRO A 114 -3.79 -1.45 12.51
C PRO A 114 -3.67 -2.86 13.12
N VAL A 115 -2.72 -3.70 12.69
CA VAL A 115 -2.51 -5.03 13.30
C VAL A 115 -1.96 -4.87 14.72
N THR A 116 -1.00 -3.97 14.92
CA THR A 116 -0.47 -3.62 16.25
C THR A 116 -1.58 -3.08 17.15
N LEU A 117 -2.44 -2.20 16.63
CA LEU A 117 -3.56 -1.65 17.38
C LEU A 117 -4.54 -2.76 17.80
N ALA A 118 -4.90 -3.64 16.86
CA ALA A 118 -5.78 -4.77 17.13
C ALA A 118 -5.20 -5.71 18.20
N LEU A 119 -3.92 -6.07 18.11
CA LEU A 119 -3.25 -6.95 19.09
C LEU A 119 -3.20 -6.34 20.50
N ARG A 120 -3.11 -5.01 20.63
CA ARG A 120 -3.11 -4.30 21.92
C ARG A 120 -4.49 -4.14 22.54
N THR A 121 -5.54 -4.15 21.72
CA THR A 121 -6.91 -3.75 22.15
C THR A 121 -7.86 -4.94 22.26
N LEU A 122 -7.72 -5.94 21.38
CA LEU A 122 -8.60 -7.10 21.32
C LEU A 122 -8.54 -7.97 22.59
N PRO A 123 -9.70 -8.51 23.04
CA PRO A 123 -9.74 -9.50 24.11
C PRO A 123 -9.13 -10.84 23.67
N ALA A 124 -8.94 -11.76 24.62
CA ALA A 124 -8.13 -12.97 24.42
C ALA A 124 -8.57 -13.84 23.22
N ALA A 125 -9.88 -14.07 23.05
CA ALA A 125 -10.40 -14.92 21.98
C ALA A 125 -10.15 -14.37 20.57
N PRO A 126 -10.62 -13.16 20.18
CA PRO A 126 -10.35 -12.61 18.84
C PRO A 126 -8.86 -12.31 18.62
N ARG A 127 -8.11 -11.98 19.67
CA ARG A 127 -6.64 -11.84 19.57
C ARG A 127 -5.97 -13.17 19.19
N ARG A 128 -6.44 -14.30 19.73
CA ARG A 128 -5.93 -15.64 19.38
C ARG A 128 -6.21 -15.97 17.90
N TRP A 129 -7.39 -15.63 17.41
CA TRP A 129 -7.74 -15.79 15.98
C TRP A 129 -6.86 -14.93 15.08
N LEU A 130 -6.67 -13.65 15.42
CA LEU A 130 -5.77 -12.77 14.68
C LEU A 130 -4.34 -13.32 14.63
N LEU A 131 -3.81 -13.78 15.76
CA LEU A 131 -2.49 -14.42 15.80
C LEU A 131 -2.45 -15.70 14.97
N ALA A 132 -3.49 -16.54 15.00
CA ALA A 132 -3.56 -17.75 14.18
C ALA A 132 -3.55 -17.43 12.68
N VAL A 133 -4.24 -16.38 12.25
CA VAL A 133 -4.23 -15.90 10.86
C VAL A 133 -2.83 -15.38 10.49
N LEU A 134 -2.23 -14.53 11.32
CA LEU A 134 -0.90 -13.95 11.07
C LEU A 134 0.21 -15.00 11.00
N HIS A 135 0.08 -16.12 11.73
CA HIS A 135 1.04 -17.24 11.72
C HIS A 135 0.62 -18.38 10.79
N SER A 136 -0.43 -18.20 10.00
CA SER A 136 -0.88 -19.23 9.05
C SER A 136 0.09 -19.38 7.89
N ARG A 137 0.10 -20.58 7.26
CA ARG A 137 0.89 -20.82 6.04
C ARG A 137 0.50 -19.87 4.91
N LEU A 138 -0.81 -19.58 4.79
CA LEU A 138 -1.32 -18.66 3.78
C LEU A 138 -0.76 -17.24 3.98
N ALA A 139 -0.77 -16.73 5.22
CA ALA A 139 -0.19 -15.42 5.52
C ALA A 139 1.32 -15.39 5.24
N THR A 140 2.06 -16.45 5.57
CA THR A 140 3.49 -16.55 5.26
C THR A 140 3.76 -16.54 3.75
N VAL A 141 2.95 -17.25 2.97
CA VAL A 141 3.07 -17.27 1.50
C VAL A 141 2.70 -15.91 0.92
N LEU A 142 1.56 -15.34 1.30
CA LEU A 142 1.11 -14.04 0.78
C LEU A 142 2.01 -12.87 1.20
N ALA A 143 2.66 -12.97 2.35
CA ALA A 143 3.65 -11.98 2.80
C ALA A 143 5.05 -12.23 2.24
N PHE A 144 5.25 -13.26 1.41
CA PHE A 144 6.52 -13.49 0.73
C PHE A 144 6.74 -12.37 -0.30
N ALA A 145 7.72 -11.50 -0.03
CA ALA A 145 7.90 -10.26 -0.78
C ALA A 145 8.04 -10.44 -2.31
N PRO A 146 8.75 -11.46 -2.83
CA PRO A 146 8.76 -11.71 -4.28
C PRO A 146 7.38 -12.07 -4.85
N LEU A 147 6.56 -12.85 -4.14
CA LEU A 147 5.19 -13.14 -4.59
C LEU A 147 4.33 -11.88 -4.57
N ALA A 148 4.40 -11.09 -3.49
CA ALA A 148 3.67 -9.83 -3.40
C ALA A 148 4.09 -8.85 -4.51
N PHE A 149 5.38 -8.77 -4.83
CA PHE A 149 5.91 -7.99 -5.96
C PHE A 149 5.36 -8.49 -7.30
N VAL A 150 5.39 -9.81 -7.55
CA VAL A 150 4.85 -10.39 -8.79
C VAL A 150 3.35 -10.10 -8.91
N LEU A 151 2.57 -10.29 -7.84
CA LEU A 151 1.14 -9.96 -7.85
C LEU A 151 0.91 -8.48 -8.13
N TYR A 152 1.70 -7.60 -7.51
CA TYR A 152 1.61 -6.15 -7.69
C TYR A 152 1.92 -5.71 -9.11
N VAL A 153 2.96 -6.26 -9.73
CA VAL A 153 3.33 -5.95 -11.12
C VAL A 153 2.38 -6.62 -12.11
N ALA A 154 2.03 -7.89 -11.93
CA ALA A 154 1.25 -8.65 -12.90
C ALA A 154 -0.25 -8.30 -12.89
N SER A 155 -0.81 -7.86 -11.75
CA SER A 155 -2.24 -7.53 -11.65
C SER A 155 -2.70 -6.45 -12.64
N PRO A 156 -2.05 -5.29 -12.77
CA PRO A 156 -2.48 -4.29 -13.74
C PRO A 156 -2.23 -4.72 -15.20
N TRP A 157 -1.21 -5.54 -15.47
CA TRP A 157 -1.05 -6.17 -16.79
C TRP A 157 -2.22 -7.11 -17.11
N ALA A 158 -2.58 -7.98 -16.17
CA ALA A 158 -3.73 -8.85 -16.32
C ALA A 158 -5.03 -8.05 -16.48
N LEU A 159 -5.18 -6.95 -15.75
CA LEU A 159 -6.37 -6.10 -15.84
C LEU A 159 -6.58 -5.57 -17.26
N TYR A 160 -5.56 -4.95 -17.85
CA TYR A 160 -5.68 -4.23 -19.13
C TYR A 160 -5.42 -5.09 -20.39
N PHE A 161 -4.70 -6.21 -20.25
CA PHE A 161 -4.36 -7.09 -21.38
C PHE A 161 -5.07 -8.44 -21.36
N SER A 162 -6.07 -8.60 -20.48
CA SER A 162 -7.02 -9.72 -20.50
C SER A 162 -8.46 -9.18 -20.51
N SER A 163 -9.45 -10.05 -20.36
CA SER A 163 -10.86 -9.67 -20.29
C SER A 163 -11.30 -9.11 -18.93
N TRP A 164 -10.39 -8.95 -17.97
CA TRP A 164 -10.74 -8.51 -16.61
C TRP A 164 -11.34 -7.11 -16.58
N TYR A 165 -10.79 -6.17 -17.36
CA TYR A 165 -11.32 -4.81 -17.41
C TYR A 165 -12.69 -4.74 -18.12
N ASP A 166 -12.86 -5.46 -19.23
CA ASP A 166 -14.17 -5.56 -19.91
C ASP A 166 -15.22 -6.21 -18.98
N ALA A 167 -14.81 -7.20 -18.18
CA ALA A 167 -15.67 -7.82 -17.16
C ALA A 167 -16.04 -6.84 -16.03
N SER A 168 -15.14 -5.94 -15.63
CA SER A 168 -15.49 -4.90 -14.66
C SER A 168 -16.45 -3.86 -15.23
N LEU A 169 -16.29 -3.47 -16.50
CA LEU A 169 -17.21 -2.53 -17.15
C LEU A 169 -18.63 -3.08 -17.32
N SER A 170 -18.76 -4.40 -17.52
CA SER A 170 -20.06 -5.07 -17.70
C SER A 170 -20.74 -5.50 -16.39
N SER A 171 -20.03 -5.47 -15.25
CA SER A 171 -20.57 -5.91 -13.97
C SER A 171 -20.10 -5.05 -12.81
N SER A 172 -21.03 -4.35 -12.18
CA SER A 172 -20.77 -3.55 -10.98
C SER A 172 -20.12 -4.37 -9.86
N TYR A 173 -20.52 -5.62 -9.67
CA TYR A 173 -19.91 -6.50 -8.68
C TYR A 173 -18.43 -6.78 -8.99
N VAL A 174 -18.10 -7.10 -10.25
CA VAL A 174 -16.72 -7.34 -10.68
C VAL A 174 -15.89 -6.07 -10.55
N HIS A 175 -16.47 -4.92 -10.90
CA HIS A 175 -15.85 -3.60 -10.73
C HIS A 175 -15.48 -3.32 -9.27
N GLN A 176 -16.40 -3.56 -8.34
CA GLN A 176 -16.11 -3.38 -6.92
C GLN A 176 -15.07 -4.40 -6.40
N MET A 177 -15.09 -5.64 -6.89
CA MET A 177 -14.05 -6.61 -6.56
C MET A 177 -12.68 -6.24 -7.14
N MET A 178 -12.62 -5.59 -8.29
CA MET A 178 -11.38 -5.01 -8.81
C MET A 178 -10.82 -3.96 -7.84
N HIS A 179 -11.65 -3.06 -7.30
CA HIS A 179 -11.18 -2.09 -6.29
C HIS A 179 -10.60 -2.76 -5.04
N ILE A 180 -11.29 -3.79 -4.52
CA ILE A 180 -10.81 -4.56 -3.38
C ILE A 180 -9.49 -5.29 -3.72
N HIS A 181 -9.39 -5.86 -4.92
CA HIS A 181 -8.17 -6.51 -5.41
C HIS A 181 -6.99 -5.55 -5.45
N LEU A 182 -7.17 -4.33 -5.98
CA LEU A 182 -6.11 -3.32 -6.06
C LEU A 182 -5.58 -2.95 -4.67
N VAL A 183 -6.48 -2.68 -3.72
CA VAL A 183 -6.11 -2.35 -2.34
C VAL A 183 -5.45 -3.55 -1.66
N LEU A 184 -5.96 -4.76 -1.87
CA LEU A 184 -5.42 -5.98 -1.28
C LEU A 184 -4.02 -6.28 -1.78
N VAL A 185 -3.80 -6.27 -3.09
CA VAL A 185 -2.49 -6.53 -3.70
C VAL A 185 -1.48 -5.45 -3.30
N GLY A 186 -1.88 -4.17 -3.35
CA GLY A 186 -1.02 -3.09 -2.86
C GLY A 186 -0.71 -3.26 -1.37
N THR A 187 -1.66 -3.74 -0.56
CA THR A 187 -1.44 -4.04 0.86
C THR A 187 -0.43 -5.15 1.02
N LEU A 188 -0.58 -6.27 0.30
CA LEU A 188 0.39 -7.38 0.34
C LEU A 188 1.81 -6.91 -0.02
N PHE A 189 1.95 -5.95 -0.94
CA PHE A 189 3.23 -5.41 -1.34
C PHE A 189 3.81 -4.39 -0.32
N PHE A 190 3.07 -3.34 0.03
CA PHE A 190 3.61 -2.25 0.84
C PHE A 190 3.74 -2.61 2.33
N TRP A 191 2.89 -3.48 2.89
CA TRP A 191 2.87 -3.73 4.33
C TRP A 191 4.17 -4.34 4.89
N PRO A 192 4.71 -5.43 4.29
CA PRO A 192 5.98 -6.00 4.74
C PRO A 192 7.16 -5.05 4.53
N LEU A 193 7.09 -4.20 3.49
CA LEU A 193 8.09 -3.16 3.19
C LEU A 193 8.08 -2.04 4.22
N MET A 194 6.90 -1.64 4.73
CA MET A 194 6.82 -0.68 5.83
C MET A 194 7.34 -1.26 7.14
N GLY A 195 7.00 -2.52 7.44
CA GLY A 195 7.49 -3.23 8.63
C GLY A 195 7.08 -2.59 9.96
N VAL A 196 6.07 -1.71 9.96
CA VAL A 196 5.54 -1.05 11.17
C VAL A 196 4.79 -2.05 12.03
N ASP A 197 3.98 -2.90 11.41
CA ASP A 197 3.27 -3.99 12.08
C ASP A 197 4.12 -5.27 12.20
N PRO A 198 3.81 -6.15 13.17
CA PRO A 198 4.46 -7.45 13.33
C PRO A 198 3.88 -8.47 12.33
N VAL A 199 4.05 -8.23 11.04
CA VAL A 199 3.63 -9.16 9.97
C VAL A 199 4.77 -10.12 9.60
N PRO A 200 4.44 -11.36 9.16
CA PRO A 200 5.45 -12.27 8.60
C PRO A 200 6.10 -11.64 7.35
N GLY A 201 7.27 -12.16 6.96
CA GLY A 201 7.94 -11.70 5.74
C GLY A 201 8.70 -10.37 5.86
N ARG A 202 9.16 -10.01 7.07
CA ARG A 202 10.01 -8.83 7.25
C ARG A 202 11.24 -8.88 6.35
N VAL A 203 11.35 -7.88 5.51
CA VAL A 203 12.40 -7.75 4.50
C VAL A 203 13.55 -6.90 5.05
N SER A 204 14.79 -7.21 4.67
CA SER A 204 15.96 -6.36 4.96
C SER A 204 15.86 -5.00 4.27
N HIS A 205 16.41 -3.94 4.86
CA HIS A 205 16.32 -2.59 4.29
C HIS A 205 16.76 -2.48 2.81
N PRO A 206 17.91 -3.07 2.39
CA PRO A 206 18.33 -3.02 0.98
C PRO A 206 17.33 -3.69 0.03
N PHE A 207 16.73 -4.82 0.43
CA PHE A 207 15.79 -5.53 -0.44
C PHE A 207 14.45 -4.79 -0.56
N ARG A 208 14.01 -4.05 0.47
CA ARG A 208 12.84 -3.15 0.36
C ARG A 208 13.06 -2.05 -0.67
N VAL A 209 14.24 -1.46 -0.64
CA VAL A 209 14.67 -0.43 -1.59
C VAL A 209 14.72 -1.00 -3.01
N LEU A 210 15.35 -2.18 -3.18
CA LEU A 210 15.42 -2.87 -4.47
C LEU A 210 14.03 -3.17 -5.05
N LEU A 211 13.14 -3.79 -4.27
CA LEU A 211 11.79 -4.13 -4.73
C LEU A 211 11.00 -2.88 -5.15
N THR A 212 11.12 -1.79 -4.39
CA THR A 212 10.47 -0.52 -4.70
C THR A 212 11.03 0.11 -5.97
N LEU A 213 12.35 0.11 -6.14
CA LEU A 213 12.96 0.60 -7.37
C LEU A 213 12.57 -0.24 -8.58
N MET A 214 12.44 -1.56 -8.42
CA MET A 214 12.02 -2.45 -9.49
C MET A 214 10.60 -2.17 -9.95
N THR A 215 9.68 -1.63 -9.14
CA THR A 215 8.32 -1.32 -9.60
C THR A 215 8.28 -0.18 -10.60
N LEU A 216 9.22 0.78 -10.52
CA LEU A 216 9.27 1.96 -11.39
C LEU A 216 9.27 1.62 -12.89
N PRO A 217 10.24 0.84 -13.42
CA PRO A 217 10.26 0.50 -14.83
C PRO A 217 9.03 -0.29 -15.28
N PHE A 218 8.42 -1.10 -14.40
CA PHE A 218 7.20 -1.84 -14.77
C PHE A 218 5.98 -0.92 -14.91
N HIS A 219 5.85 0.12 -14.08
CA HIS A 219 4.75 1.11 -14.23
C HIS A 219 4.99 1.99 -15.45
N ALA A 220 6.23 2.45 -15.65
CA ALA A 220 6.60 3.23 -16.82
C ALA A 220 6.34 2.45 -18.11
N PHE A 221 6.77 1.19 -18.18
CA PHE A 221 6.55 0.36 -19.37
C PHE A 221 5.07 0.09 -19.61
N LEU A 222 4.29 -0.22 -18.57
CA LEU A 222 2.85 -0.41 -18.70
C LEU A 222 2.15 0.88 -19.17
N GLY A 223 2.46 2.03 -18.56
CA GLY A 223 1.89 3.33 -18.93
C GLY A 223 2.22 3.72 -20.36
N VAL A 224 3.48 3.59 -20.77
CA VAL A 224 3.90 3.85 -22.16
C VAL A 224 3.25 2.87 -23.14
N THR A 225 3.07 1.60 -22.77
CA THR A 225 2.39 0.61 -23.62
C THR A 225 0.94 1.00 -23.84
N ILE A 226 0.19 1.35 -22.78
CA ILE A 226 -1.20 1.81 -22.88
C ILE A 226 -1.29 3.11 -23.69
N MET A 227 -0.36 4.05 -23.43
CA MET A 227 -0.29 5.33 -24.12
C MET A 227 0.04 5.19 -25.61
N GLY A 228 0.82 4.19 -26.00
CA GLY A 228 1.20 3.95 -27.40
C GLY A 228 0.24 3.04 -28.17
N GLN A 229 -0.76 2.47 -27.50
CA GLN A 229 -1.65 1.48 -28.10
C GLN A 229 -2.74 2.16 -28.94
N THR A 230 -2.90 1.73 -30.19
CA THR A 230 -3.94 2.23 -31.11
C THR A 230 -5.30 1.58 -30.88
N ARG A 231 -5.32 0.39 -30.27
CA ARG A 231 -6.55 -0.31 -29.89
C ARG A 231 -7.04 0.20 -28.53
N LEU A 232 -8.29 0.63 -28.50
CA LEU A 232 -8.97 1.09 -27.29
C LEU A 232 -9.21 -0.09 -26.32
N ILE A 233 -8.82 0.10 -25.06
CA ILE A 233 -9.16 -0.75 -23.92
C ILE A 233 -10.63 -0.48 -23.56
N GLY A 234 -11.45 -1.51 -23.35
CA GLY A 234 -12.88 -1.29 -23.10
C GLY A 234 -13.64 -0.72 -24.30
N ALA A 235 -13.20 -1.05 -25.53
CA ALA A 235 -13.64 -0.37 -26.74
C ALA A 235 -15.16 -0.32 -26.92
N GLU A 236 -15.84 -1.44 -26.73
CA GLU A 236 -17.29 -1.54 -26.87
C GLU A 236 -18.02 -0.58 -25.92
N HIS A 237 -17.64 -0.57 -24.65
CA HIS A 237 -18.22 0.28 -23.62
C HIS A 237 -17.98 1.78 -23.89
N TYR A 238 -16.73 2.16 -24.15
CA TYR A 238 -16.39 3.57 -24.35
C TYR A 238 -16.93 4.15 -25.66
N LEU A 239 -17.05 3.35 -26.71
CA LEU A 239 -17.69 3.79 -27.95
C LEU A 239 -19.21 3.94 -27.76
N ALA A 240 -19.86 3.00 -27.06
CA ALA A 240 -21.29 3.10 -26.74
C ALA A 240 -21.62 4.36 -25.92
N LEU A 241 -20.78 4.75 -24.95
CA LEU A 241 -20.95 5.99 -24.18
C LEU A 241 -20.98 7.25 -25.07
N ARG A 242 -20.25 7.22 -26.19
CA ARG A 242 -20.13 8.36 -27.13
C ARG A 242 -21.28 8.44 -28.12
N GLU A 243 -21.98 7.34 -28.34
CA GLU A 243 -23.26 7.34 -29.07
C GLU A 243 -24.42 7.87 -28.21
N GLY A 244 -24.24 7.83 -26.88
CA GLY A 244 -25.19 8.32 -25.90
C GLY A 244 -25.13 9.83 -25.61
N PRO A 245 -25.90 10.29 -24.61
CA PRO A 245 -26.04 11.71 -24.27
C PRO A 245 -24.74 12.39 -23.80
N MET A 246 -23.76 11.61 -23.35
CA MET A 246 -22.45 12.13 -22.90
C MET A 246 -21.47 12.36 -24.06
N GLY A 247 -21.76 11.86 -25.27
CA GLY A 247 -20.89 12.01 -26.44
C GLY A 247 -20.57 13.46 -26.82
N ALA A 248 -21.43 14.42 -26.45
CA ALA A 248 -21.24 15.83 -26.75
C ALA A 248 -20.05 16.47 -26.03
N TRP A 249 -19.61 15.91 -24.91
CA TRP A 249 -18.51 16.47 -24.10
C TRP A 249 -17.36 15.50 -23.86
N LEU A 250 -17.56 14.20 -24.10
CA LEU A 250 -16.50 13.21 -23.97
C LEU A 250 -15.36 13.49 -24.96
N PRO A 251 -14.09 13.48 -24.51
CA PRO A 251 -12.96 13.57 -25.43
C PRO A 251 -12.91 12.34 -26.35
N PRO A 252 -12.16 12.40 -27.46
CA PRO A 252 -11.86 11.22 -28.26
C PRO A 252 -11.31 10.09 -27.38
N ALA A 253 -11.85 8.88 -27.54
CA ALA A 253 -11.55 7.75 -26.65
C ALA A 253 -10.07 7.40 -26.59
N LEU A 254 -9.40 7.49 -27.75
CA LEU A 254 -7.97 7.21 -27.84
C LEU A 254 -7.12 8.29 -27.14
N GLU A 255 -7.54 9.56 -27.20
CA GLU A 255 -6.85 10.64 -26.48
C GLU A 255 -6.98 10.48 -24.97
N ASP A 256 -8.15 10.08 -24.48
CA ASP A 256 -8.37 9.78 -23.07
C ASP A 256 -7.54 8.56 -22.61
N GLN A 257 -7.38 7.54 -23.45
CA GLN A 257 -6.47 6.42 -23.19
C GLN A 257 -5.00 6.84 -23.16
N HIS A 258 -4.57 7.72 -24.06
CA HIS A 258 -3.21 8.26 -24.04
C HIS A 258 -2.95 9.02 -22.73
N LEU A 259 -3.90 9.85 -22.30
CA LEU A 259 -3.85 10.53 -21.01
C LEU A 259 -3.80 9.53 -19.85
N ALA A 260 -4.62 8.49 -19.88
CA ALA A 260 -4.61 7.42 -18.87
C ALA A 260 -3.24 6.74 -18.76
N GLY A 261 -2.64 6.35 -19.89
CA GLY A 261 -1.29 5.79 -19.91
C GLY A 261 -0.23 6.75 -19.36
N GLY A 262 -0.34 8.04 -19.67
CA GLY A 262 0.52 9.10 -19.10
C GLY A 262 0.35 9.25 -17.59
N ILE A 263 -0.88 9.22 -17.08
CA ILE A 263 -1.19 9.27 -15.64
C ILE A 263 -0.58 8.07 -14.93
N LEU A 264 -0.77 6.86 -15.46
CA LEU A 264 -0.22 5.62 -14.89
C LEU A 264 1.29 5.71 -14.72
N TRP A 265 1.99 6.15 -15.77
CA TRP A 265 3.43 6.32 -15.73
C TRP A 265 3.86 7.41 -14.75
N ALA A 266 3.35 8.64 -14.90
CA ALA A 266 3.82 9.80 -14.13
C ALA A 266 3.54 9.66 -12.63
N SER A 267 2.37 9.14 -12.26
CA SER A 267 2.01 8.93 -10.86
C SER A 267 2.78 7.78 -10.22
N GLY A 268 3.02 6.69 -10.95
CA GLY A 268 3.86 5.57 -10.51
C GLY A 268 5.28 6.02 -10.17
N ASP A 269 5.89 6.83 -11.03
CA ASP A 269 7.23 7.37 -10.81
C ASP A 269 7.26 8.36 -9.63
N LEU A 270 6.30 9.29 -9.57
CA LEU A 270 6.21 10.26 -8.48
C LEU A 270 6.08 9.58 -7.11
N ILE A 271 5.12 8.66 -6.97
CA ILE A 271 4.86 7.95 -5.72
C ILE A 271 6.04 7.04 -5.38
N GLY A 272 6.59 6.34 -6.38
CA GLY A 272 7.73 5.45 -6.18
C GLY A 272 8.99 6.17 -5.73
N VAL A 273 9.28 7.36 -6.27
CA VAL A 273 10.41 8.20 -5.83
C VAL A 273 10.22 8.72 -4.40
N LEU A 274 9.01 9.21 -4.07
CA LEU A 274 8.69 9.63 -2.69
C LEU A 274 8.88 8.47 -1.71
N PHE A 275 8.39 7.29 -2.09
CA PHE A 275 8.47 6.10 -1.24
C PHE A 275 9.91 5.59 -1.11
N PHE A 276 10.67 5.58 -2.19
CA PHE A 276 12.10 5.30 -2.19
C PHE A 276 12.84 6.24 -1.24
N GLY A 277 12.57 7.55 -1.27
CA GLY A 277 13.19 8.51 -0.35
C GLY A 277 12.94 8.17 1.12
N VAL A 278 11.71 7.76 1.45
CA VAL A 278 11.36 7.30 2.81
C VAL A 278 12.12 6.03 3.20
N LEU A 279 12.14 5.00 2.34
CA LEU A 279 12.82 3.74 2.65
C LEU A 279 14.34 3.91 2.71
N PHE A 280 14.90 4.72 1.82
CA PHE A 280 16.32 5.03 1.77
C PHE A 280 16.77 5.78 3.02
N THR A 281 16.01 6.79 3.46
CA THR A 281 16.32 7.51 4.72
C THR A 281 16.19 6.60 5.94
N GLN A 282 15.21 5.69 5.97
CA GLN A 282 15.11 4.66 7.02
C GLN A 282 16.32 3.73 7.02
N TRP A 283 16.75 3.29 5.84
CA TRP A 283 17.93 2.44 5.67
C TRP A 283 19.19 3.13 6.17
N LEU A 284 19.47 4.35 5.71
CA LEU A 284 20.64 5.13 6.16
C LEU A 284 20.66 5.30 7.68
N ARG A 285 19.51 5.63 8.30
CA ARG A 285 19.39 5.75 9.76
C ARG A 285 19.63 4.42 10.48
N SER A 286 19.20 3.30 9.90
CA SER A 286 19.45 1.97 10.45
C SER A 286 20.94 1.62 10.38
N SER A 287 21.57 1.82 9.21
CA SER A 287 22.99 1.52 9.00
C SER A 287 23.89 2.36 9.89
N MET A 288 23.60 3.65 10.09
CA MET A 288 24.35 4.48 11.04
C MET A 288 24.25 3.97 12.49
N LYS A 289 23.06 3.50 12.91
CA LYS A 289 22.88 2.93 14.25
C LYS A 289 23.60 1.59 14.41
N GLU A 290 23.66 0.80 13.34
CA GLU A 290 24.33 -0.50 13.33
C GLU A 290 25.85 -0.32 13.38
N ALA A 291 26.42 0.57 12.56
CA ALA A 291 27.83 0.95 12.62
C ALA A 291 28.22 1.45 14.02
N ALA A 292 27.44 2.36 14.62
CA ALA A 292 27.70 2.86 15.96
C ALA A 292 27.57 1.80 17.08
N ARG A 293 26.90 0.67 16.83
CA ARG A 293 26.86 -0.48 17.76
C ARG A 293 28.07 -1.39 17.55
N GLU A 294 28.49 -1.57 16.32
CA GLU A 294 29.67 -2.35 15.95
C GLU A 294 30.94 -1.68 16.50
N ASP A 295 31.10 -0.37 16.31
CA ASP A 295 32.21 0.42 16.88
C ASP A 295 32.31 0.24 18.41
N ARG A 296 31.17 0.36 19.13
CA ARG A 296 31.14 0.13 20.59
C ARG A 296 31.55 -1.28 20.97
N LYS A 297 31.22 -2.28 20.14
CA LYS A 297 31.59 -3.68 20.40
C LYS A 297 33.09 -3.89 20.20
N LEU A 298 33.66 -3.30 19.14
CA LEU A 298 35.09 -3.33 18.86
C LEU A 298 35.88 -2.63 19.97
N ASP A 299 35.46 -1.45 20.40
CA ASP A 299 36.07 -0.72 21.54
C ASP A 299 36.11 -1.55 22.82
N LEU A 300 35.02 -2.28 23.11
CA LEU A 300 34.94 -3.17 24.27
C LEU A 300 35.88 -4.38 24.13
N GLN A 301 36.02 -4.94 22.92
CA GLN A 301 36.95 -6.04 22.63
C GLN A 301 38.40 -5.57 22.75
N GLU A 302 38.74 -4.40 22.22
CA GLU A 302 40.08 -3.81 22.36
C GLU A 302 40.43 -3.54 23.83
N ARG A 303 39.51 -2.97 24.61
CA ARG A 303 39.70 -2.75 26.06
C ARG A 303 39.96 -4.07 26.78
N ARG A 304 39.20 -5.12 26.49
CA ARG A 304 39.42 -6.46 27.07
C ARG A 304 40.78 -7.03 26.68
N ALA A 305 41.17 -6.92 25.41
CA ALA A 305 42.47 -7.39 24.93
C ALA A 305 43.64 -6.67 25.62
N ARG A 306 43.55 -5.34 25.81
CA ARG A 306 44.55 -4.55 26.54
C ARG A 306 44.67 -4.95 28.01
N VAL A 307 43.57 -5.27 28.69
CA VAL A 307 43.59 -5.74 30.08
C VAL A 307 44.24 -7.13 30.19
N THR A 308 43.92 -8.04 29.26
CA THR A 308 44.52 -9.38 29.21
C THR A 308 46.02 -9.32 28.91
N SER A 309 46.45 -8.49 27.96
CA SER A 309 47.89 -8.35 27.65
C SER A 309 48.68 -7.71 28.79
N ALA A 310 48.10 -6.73 29.50
CA ALA A 310 48.70 -6.15 30.70
C ALA A 310 48.80 -7.14 31.86
N SER A 311 47.85 -8.07 31.99
CA SER A 311 47.85 -9.08 33.06
C SER A 311 48.80 -10.26 32.77
N GLY A 312 49.12 -10.53 31.50
CA GLY A 312 50.08 -11.58 31.09
C GLY A 312 51.55 -11.16 31.18
N ALA A 313 51.84 -9.87 31.32
CA ALA A 313 53.19 -9.32 31.49
C ALA A 313 53.53 -9.13 33.00
N GLY A 314 53.47 -10.20 33.79
CA GLY A 314 54.02 -10.20 35.16
C GLY A 314 55.56 -10.13 35.14
N PRO A 315 56.23 -9.53 36.15
CA PRO A 315 57.65 -9.26 36.11
C PRO A 315 58.46 -10.58 36.08
N ARG A 316 59.24 -10.82 35.02
CA ARG A 316 60.29 -11.85 35.05
C ARG A 316 61.34 -11.39 36.07
N GLY A 317 61.33 -12.03 37.24
CA GLY A 317 62.22 -11.70 38.36
C GLY A 317 63.69 -11.70 37.96
N HIS A 318 64.36 -10.57 38.20
CA HIS A 318 65.81 -10.48 38.27
C HIS A 318 66.29 -11.34 39.45
N GLY A 319 66.88 -12.50 39.15
CA GLY A 319 67.67 -13.25 40.12
C GLY A 319 68.96 -12.49 40.40
N TYR A 320 69.04 -11.87 41.58
CA TYR A 320 70.30 -11.42 42.17
C TYR A 320 71.03 -12.66 42.69
N ASP A 321 72.15 -13.01 42.06
CA ASP A 321 73.10 -13.99 42.58
C ASP A 321 74.06 -13.27 43.52
N ALA A 322 73.96 -13.56 44.81
CA ALA A 322 74.83 -13.05 45.86
C ALA A 322 75.32 -14.25 46.68
N SER A 323 76.40 -14.88 46.23
CA SER A 323 77.22 -15.76 47.06
C SER A 323 78.58 -15.11 47.33
N ARG A 324 78.70 -14.46 48.49
CA ARG A 324 79.95 -14.33 49.23
C ARG A 324 79.79 -15.20 50.47
N ASP A 325 80.55 -16.28 50.50
CA ASP A 325 81.23 -16.86 51.66
C ASP A 325 82.34 -17.78 51.13
#